data_AF-A0A9E7L3H2-F1
#
_entry.id   AF-A0A9E7L3H2-F1
#
_cell.length_a   1.000
_cell.length_b   1.000
_cell.length_c   1.000
_cell.angle_alpha   90.00
_cell.angle_beta   90.00
_cell.angle_gamma   90.00
#
_symmetry.space_group_name_H-M   'P 1'
#
loop_
_entity.id
_entity.type
_entity.pdbx_description
1 polymer ?
#
loop_
_entity_poly.entity_id
_entity_poly.type
_entity_poly.pdbx_seq_one_letter_code
_entity_poly.pdbx_strand_id
1 'polypeptide(L)' 'MAVECSSRPQKKATSHHMKTRPKKTQPWDVRRKGPTVYSPLPVLPPDWTLVSEEKGEAAAQQAEEPPATGAA' A
#
# COMPACT_ATOMS: atom_id res chain seq x y z
N MET A 1 -41.10 -34.30 -12.54
CA MET A 1 -40.29 -33.29 -11.84
C MET A 1 -41.09 -32.86 -10.62
N ALA A 2 -40.87 -33.51 -9.47
CA ALA A 2 -41.63 -33.19 -8.26
C ALA A 2 -41.15 -31.83 -7.74
N VAL A 3 -42.05 -30.84 -7.67
CA VAL A 3 -41.78 -29.61 -6.94
C VAL A 3 -41.94 -29.98 -5.47
N GLU A 4 -40.83 -30.32 -4.81
CA GLU A 4 -40.82 -30.46 -3.35
C GLU A 4 -41.37 -29.15 -2.77
N CYS A 5 -42.47 -29.26 -2.01
CA CYS A 5 -43.06 -28.14 -1.28
C CYS A 5 -42.12 -27.71 -0.15
N SER A 6 -40.97 -27.12 -0.50
CA SER A 6 -40.01 -26.60 0.46
C SER A 6 -40.46 -25.22 0.90
N SER A 7 -40.50 -24.99 2.21
CA SER A 7 -40.84 -23.70 2.81
C SER A 7 -39.72 -22.66 2.71
N ARG A 8 -38.61 -22.96 2.00
CA ARG A 8 -37.42 -22.11 1.91
C ARG A 8 -37.39 -21.36 0.56
N PRO A 9 -37.73 -20.07 0.51
CA PRO A 9 -37.70 -19.30 -0.74
C PRO A 9 -36.27 -19.08 -1.24
N GLN A 10 -36.09 -19.06 -2.57
CA GLN A 10 -34.79 -18.81 -3.20
C GLN A 10 -34.44 -17.32 -3.21
N LYS A 11 -33.14 -16.99 -3.08
CA LYS A 11 -32.62 -15.64 -3.30
C LYS A 11 -32.34 -15.45 -4.79
N LYS A 12 -33.02 -14.49 -5.42
CA LYS A 12 -32.85 -14.11 -6.83
C LYS A 12 -32.60 -12.61 -6.95
N ALA A 13 -32.22 -12.15 -8.15
CA ALA A 13 -31.97 -10.73 -8.47
C ALA A 13 -31.03 -10.04 -7.47
N THR A 14 -31.34 -8.81 -7.05
CA THR A 14 -30.51 -8.01 -6.12
C THR A 14 -30.31 -8.69 -4.77
N SER A 15 -31.32 -9.43 -4.28
CA SER A 15 -31.21 -10.18 -3.02
C SER A 15 -30.10 -11.24 -3.08
N HIS A 16 -29.89 -11.85 -4.26
CA HIS A 16 -28.76 -12.74 -4.49
C HIS A 16 -27.43 -11.96 -4.47
N HIS A 17 -27.32 -10.85 -5.21
CA HIS A 17 -26.09 -10.03 -5.25
C HIS A 17 -25.66 -9.53 -3.87
N MET A 18 -26.61 -9.09 -3.04
CA MET A 18 -26.33 -8.65 -1.67
C MET A 18 -25.73 -9.77 -0.80
N LYS A 19 -26.19 -11.01 -1.03
CA LYS A 19 -25.78 -12.19 -0.27
C LYS A 19 -24.42 -12.72 -0.71
N THR A 20 -24.16 -12.79 -2.01
CA THR A 20 -22.98 -13.45 -2.58
C THR A 20 -21.83 -12.50 -2.93
N ARG A 21 -22.02 -11.18 -2.82
CA ARG A 21 -20.93 -10.23 -3.13
C ARG A 21 -19.68 -10.53 -2.28
N PRO A 22 -18.47 -10.55 -2.88
CA PRO A 22 -17.23 -10.73 -2.14
C PRO A 22 -17.03 -9.64 -1.10
N LYS A 23 -16.65 -10.03 0.12
CA LYS A 23 -16.37 -9.13 1.23
C LYS A 23 -15.20 -9.67 2.04
N LYS A 24 -14.37 -8.78 2.55
CA LYS A 24 -13.42 -9.11 3.61
C LYS A 24 -14.16 -9.11 4.94
N THR A 25 -14.37 -10.29 5.51
CA THR A 25 -15.09 -10.45 6.79
C THR A 25 -14.14 -10.52 7.98
N GLN A 26 -12.92 -10.99 7.76
CA GLN A 26 -11.95 -11.20 8.83
C GLN A 26 -11.36 -9.87 9.32
N PRO A 27 -11.43 -9.55 10.63
CA PRO A 27 -10.99 -8.26 11.15
C PRO A 27 -9.54 -7.92 10.83
N TRP A 28 -8.65 -8.92 10.79
CA TRP A 28 -7.23 -8.73 10.49
C TRP A 28 -7.00 -8.34 9.02
N ASP A 29 -7.80 -8.86 8.08
CA ASP A 29 -7.69 -8.53 6.64
C ASP A 29 -8.30 -7.16 6.34
N VAL A 30 -9.38 -6.81 7.04
CA VAL A 30 -10.00 -5.47 6.95
C VAL A 30 -9.08 -4.40 7.54
N ARG A 31 -8.36 -4.72 8.62
CA ARG A 31 -7.47 -3.77 9.34
C ARG A 31 -6.05 -3.69 8.76
N ARG A 32 -5.76 -4.33 7.61
CA ARG A 32 -4.46 -4.16 6.95
C ARG A 32 -4.29 -2.70 6.56
N LYS A 33 -3.35 -2.03 7.22
CA LYS A 33 -3.05 -0.61 6.99
C LYS A 33 -2.17 -0.49 5.75
N GLY A 34 -2.80 -0.25 4.59
CA GLY A 34 -2.13 0.10 3.34
C GLY A 34 -1.04 -0.88 2.87
N PRO A 35 -0.21 -0.45 1.91
CA PRO A 35 1.04 -1.13 1.56
C PRO A 35 2.03 -1.09 2.73
N THR A 36 2.99 -2.01 2.73
CA THR A 36 4.11 -1.99 3.67
C THR A 36 4.90 -0.69 3.51
N VAL A 37 5.07 0.05 4.60
CA VAL A 37 5.89 1.27 4.62
C VAL A 37 7.35 0.87 4.78
N TYR A 38 8.18 1.21 3.80
CA TYR A 38 9.63 1.10 3.88
C TYR A 38 10.24 2.45 4.24
N SER A 39 11.40 2.43 4.87
CA SER A 39 12.17 3.65 5.16
C SER A 39 12.52 4.36 3.84
N PRO A 40 12.50 5.70 3.82
CA PRO A 40 12.92 6.44 2.64
C PRO A 40 14.38 6.15 2.34
N LEU A 41 14.70 6.08 1.05
CA LEU A 41 16.08 5.92 0.60
C LEU A 41 16.89 7.20 0.93
N PRO A 42 18.19 7.06 1.22
CA PRO A 42 19.08 8.21 1.24
C PRO A 42 19.08 8.91 -0.12
N VAL A 43 19.47 10.18 -0.13
CA VAL A 43 19.57 10.96 -1.36
C VAL A 43 20.51 10.25 -2.34
N LEU A 44 19.98 9.88 -3.49
CA LEU A 44 20.74 9.21 -4.54
C LEU A 44 21.61 10.23 -5.27
N PRO A 45 22.81 9.84 -5.73
CA PRO A 45 23.62 10.70 -6.59
C PRO A 45 22.90 10.96 -7.93
N PRO A 46 23.29 12.02 -8.66
CA PRO A 46 22.78 12.26 -10.00
C PRO A 46 23.10 11.08 -10.94
N ASP A 47 22.18 10.77 -11.86
CA ASP A 47 22.33 9.66 -12.80
C ASP A 47 23.56 9.79 -13.70
N TRP A 48 23.93 11.03 -14.05
CA TRP A 48 25.13 11.36 -14.80
C TRP A 48 25.56 12.80 -14.54
N THR A 49 26.86 13.06 -14.63
CA THR A 49 27.46 14.40 -14.50
C THR A 49 28.40 14.65 -15.66
N LEU A 50 28.29 15.80 -16.33
CA LEU A 50 29.26 16.23 -17.33
C LEU A 50 30.54 16.67 -16.62
N VAL A 51 31.66 16.04 -16.99
CA VAL A 51 32.98 16.46 -16.52
C VAL A 51 33.48 17.55 -17.46
N SER A 52 33.50 18.81 -16.98
CA SER A 52 34.30 19.87 -17.58
C SER A 52 35.66 19.90 -16.87
N GLU A 53 36.76 20.02 -17.61
CA GLU A 53 38.14 19.87 -17.11
C GLU A 53 38.59 20.91 -16.06
N GLU A 54 37.71 21.80 -15.59
CA GLU A 54 38.06 22.96 -14.75
C GLU A 54 37.65 22.86 -13.26
N LYS A 55 37.05 21.77 -12.78
CA LYS A 55 36.67 21.68 -11.35
C LYS A 55 36.91 20.31 -10.73
N GLY A 56 38.15 20.06 -10.36
CA GLY A 56 38.50 19.09 -9.31
C GLY A 56 37.96 19.57 -7.96
N GLU A 57 37.46 18.61 -7.17
CA GLU A 57 37.12 18.75 -5.74
C GLU A 57 35.90 19.59 -5.37
N ALA A 58 34.72 18.95 -5.34
CA ALA A 58 33.73 19.10 -4.25
C ALA A 58 32.52 18.19 -4.50
N ALA A 59 32.61 16.91 -4.14
CA ALA A 59 31.41 16.05 -4.03
C ALA A 59 31.66 14.85 -3.09
N ALA A 60 32.07 15.11 -1.85
CA ALA A 60 32.07 14.11 -0.79
C ALA A 60 31.95 14.80 0.58
N GLN A 61 30.72 15.10 0.99
CA GLN A 61 30.22 15.43 2.35
C GLN A 61 28.91 16.18 2.11
N GLN A 62 27.74 15.68 2.50
CA GLN A 62 27.30 15.64 3.90
C GLN A 62 26.29 14.50 4.11
N ALA A 63 26.59 13.62 5.06
CA ALA A 63 25.59 12.85 5.78
C ALA A 63 25.32 13.61 7.08
N GLU A 64 24.19 14.31 7.15
CA GLU A 64 23.71 14.96 8.37
C GLU A 64 22.66 14.06 9.04
N GLU A 65 22.83 13.85 10.34
CA GLU A 65 21.97 13.04 11.20
C GLU A 65 20.52 13.55 11.25
N PRO A 66 19.51 12.68 11.48
CA PRO A 66 18.16 13.14 11.74
C PRO A 66 18.04 13.72 13.17
N PRO A 67 17.51 14.95 13.37
CA PRO A 67 17.13 15.38 14.70
C PRO A 67 15.89 14.60 15.16
N ALA A 68 16.02 13.95 16.31
CA ALA A 68 14.91 13.44 17.08
C ALA A 68 13.93 14.58 17.41
N THR A 69 12.79 14.63 16.72
CA THR A 69 11.64 15.43 17.18
C THR A 69 10.67 14.51 17.92
N GLY A 70 10.84 14.50 19.24
CA GLY A 70 9.87 13.96 20.18
C GLY A 70 8.67 14.89 20.30
N ALA A 71 7.50 14.25 20.32
CA ALA A 71 6.30 14.56 21.11
C ALA A 71 5.99 16.03 21.49
N ALA A 72 4.85 16.52 20.99
CA ALA A 72 3.84 17.23 21.79
C ALA A 72 2.45 16.91 21.22
#